data_AF-A0A151EFR4-F1
#
_entry.id   AF-A0A151EFR4-F1
#
_cell.length_a   1.000
_cell.length_b   1.000
_cell.length_c   1.000
_cell.angle_alpha   90.00
_cell.angle_beta   90.00
_cell.angle_gamma   90.00
#
_symmetry.space_group_name_H-M   'P 1'
#
loop_
_entity.id
_entity.type
_entity.pdbx_description
1 polymer ?
#
loop_
_entity_poly.entity_id
_entity_poly.type
_entity_poly.pdbx_seq_one_letter_code
_entity_poly.pdbx_strand_id
1 'polypeptide(L)'
;MKIGDVYLNGTVFYTIDYGENWEEEPDGDMTFKTYGIDNSPPATPIIEGPSSGKPGTSYTYTFITGLDPDGDDVSYYIEWGDNTSSGWTGFIPSGPPGYSESHSWTLKGTYTIRCKVKDEFGAESDWAELTVKIPRDKSINNIILRFYEKYQLLYELLQLIFDQFGF
;
A
#
# COMPACT_ATOMS: atom_id res chain seq x y z
N MET A 1 37.93 -14.18 -23.16
CA MET A 1 38.98 -13.62 -22.29
C MET A 1 39.48 -14.73 -21.37
N LYS A 2 40.79 -14.85 -21.21
CA LYS A 2 41.41 -15.89 -20.38
C LYS A 2 41.65 -15.34 -18.97
N ILE A 3 41.66 -16.24 -18.00
CA ILE A 3 42.24 -16.01 -16.67
C ILE A 3 43.71 -15.59 -16.85
N GLY A 4 44.12 -14.46 -16.27
CA GLY A 4 45.53 -14.04 -16.18
C GLY A 4 46.03 -12.98 -17.16
N ASP A 5 45.15 -12.14 -17.74
CA ASP A 5 45.61 -10.98 -18.50
C ASP A 5 46.10 -9.88 -17.51
N VAL A 6 47.43 -9.81 -17.31
CA VAL A 6 48.09 -8.77 -16.50
C VAL A 6 48.12 -7.46 -17.28
N TYR A 7 47.57 -6.39 -16.71
CA TYR A 7 47.70 -5.05 -17.27
C TYR A 7 49.13 -4.55 -17.07
N LEU A 8 49.95 -4.63 -18.11
CA LEU A 8 51.28 -4.03 -18.11
C LEU A 8 51.09 -2.49 -17.99
N ASN A 9 51.53 -1.91 -16.86
CA ASN A 9 51.47 -0.48 -16.54
C ASN A 9 50.13 0.07 -16.03
N GLY A 10 49.30 -0.73 -15.35
CA GLY A 10 48.17 -0.22 -14.58
C GLY A 10 48.57 0.15 -13.15
N THR A 11 48.16 1.32 -12.66
CA THR A 11 48.24 1.68 -11.23
C THR A 11 46.90 1.38 -10.56
N VAL A 12 46.93 0.72 -9.40
CA VAL A 12 45.73 0.53 -8.56
C VAL A 12 45.76 1.53 -7.41
N PHE A 13 44.64 2.21 -7.21
CA PHE A 13 44.38 2.99 -6.01
C PHE A 13 43.33 2.26 -5.18
N TYR A 14 43.63 1.98 -3.92
CA TYR A 14 42.67 1.39 -2.99
C TYR A 14 42.72 2.10 -1.65
N THR A 15 41.65 1.90 -0.88
CA THR A 15 41.50 2.37 0.50
C THR A 15 40.90 1.22 1.29
N ILE A 16 41.41 1.01 2.51
CA ILE A 16 40.85 0.06 3.47
C ILE A 16 40.07 0.77 4.59
N ASP A 17 39.94 2.09 4.50
CA ASP A 17 39.39 2.99 5.52
C ASP A 17 38.34 3.94 4.93
N TYR A 18 37.52 3.45 4.00
CA TYR A 18 36.40 4.21 3.41
C TYR A 18 36.81 5.53 2.72
N GLY A 19 38.03 5.62 2.22
CA GLY A 19 38.54 6.77 1.46
C GLY A 19 39.21 7.84 2.32
N GLU A 20 39.46 7.56 3.59
CA GLU A 20 40.23 8.48 4.45
C GLU A 20 41.71 8.54 4.03
N ASN A 21 42.30 7.40 3.63
CA ASN A 21 43.66 7.35 3.11
C ASN A 21 43.72 6.47 1.84
N TRP A 22 44.47 6.96 0.86
CA TRP A 22 44.68 6.29 -0.42
C TRP A 22 46.08 5.72 -0.50
N GLU A 23 46.17 4.44 -0.82
CA GLU A 23 47.42 3.72 -1.05
C GLU A 23 47.59 3.44 -2.54
N GLU A 24 48.84 3.54 -3.02
CA GLU A 24 49.22 3.27 -4.41
C GLU A 24 50.10 2.02 -4.45
N GLU A 25 49.69 1.03 -5.24
CA GLU A 25 50.53 -0.12 -5.59
C GLU A 25 50.78 -0.18 -7.11
N PRO A 26 52.00 0.17 -7.55
CA PRO A 26 52.42 -0.04 -8.94
C PRO A 26 52.47 -1.53 -9.27
N ASP A 27 51.97 -1.92 -10.44
CA ASP A 27 51.98 -3.29 -10.96
C ASP A 27 51.22 -4.34 -10.10
N GLY A 28 50.30 -3.90 -9.24
CA GLY A 28 49.47 -4.79 -8.42
C GLY A 28 48.51 -5.66 -9.25
N ASP A 29 48.66 -6.99 -9.18
CA ASP A 29 47.71 -7.96 -9.74
C ASP A 29 46.62 -8.28 -8.70
N MET A 30 45.63 -7.38 -8.59
CA MET A 30 44.51 -7.54 -7.66
C MET A 30 43.31 -8.19 -8.34
N THR A 31 42.80 -9.27 -7.75
CA THR A 31 41.42 -9.72 -7.99
C THR A 31 40.52 -9.11 -6.93
N PHE A 32 39.60 -8.21 -7.30
CA PHE A 32 38.59 -7.75 -6.34
C PHE A 32 37.44 -8.76 -6.27
N LYS A 33 37.05 -9.11 -5.04
CA LYS A 33 35.82 -9.83 -4.74
C LYS A 33 34.98 -8.90 -3.87
N THR A 34 33.84 -8.47 -4.38
CA THR A 34 32.88 -7.74 -3.55
C THR A 34 32.23 -8.74 -2.59
N TYR A 35 32.23 -8.41 -1.31
CA TYR A 35 31.28 -8.97 -0.37
C TYR A 35 30.14 -7.96 -0.36
N GLY A 36 28.98 -8.33 -0.89
CA GLY A 36 27.80 -7.47 -0.77
C GLY A 36 27.52 -7.19 0.70
N ILE A 37 26.93 -6.04 1.00
CA ILE A 37 26.28 -5.85 2.30
C ILE A 37 25.13 -6.86 2.32
N ASP A 38 25.07 -7.68 3.37
CA ASP A 38 23.93 -8.58 3.57
C ASP A 38 22.69 -7.69 3.78
N ASN A 39 21.64 -7.93 2.99
CA ASN A 39 20.37 -7.22 3.10
C ASN A 39 19.29 -8.18 3.56
N SER A 40 18.62 -7.83 4.65
CA SER A 40 17.55 -8.60 5.26
C SER A 40 16.21 -8.02 4.83
N PRO A 41 15.25 -8.85 4.39
CA PRO A 41 13.96 -8.33 3.99
C PRO A 41 13.20 -7.72 5.18
N PRO A 42 12.38 -6.69 4.94
CA PRO A 42 11.50 -6.14 5.96
C PRO A 42 10.52 -7.19 6.49
N ALA A 43 10.04 -6.99 7.72
CA ALA A 43 8.97 -7.82 8.28
C ALA A 43 7.68 -7.70 7.45
N THR A 44 6.88 -8.79 7.44
CA THR A 44 5.53 -8.76 6.86
C THR A 44 4.69 -7.68 7.55
N PRO A 45 4.01 -6.80 6.79
CA PRO A 45 3.24 -5.73 7.39
C PRO A 45 1.95 -6.26 8.04
N ILE A 46 1.35 -5.45 8.90
CA ILE A 46 0.03 -5.66 9.49
C ILE A 46 -0.91 -4.65 8.83
N ILE A 47 -2.12 -5.10 8.47
CA ILE A 47 -3.15 -4.26 7.88
C ILE A 47 -4.24 -4.01 8.92
N GLU A 48 -4.36 -2.76 9.35
CA GLU A 48 -5.39 -2.30 10.28
C GLU A 48 -6.47 -1.51 9.53
N GLY A 49 -7.74 -1.80 9.84
CA GLY A 49 -8.86 -1.09 9.26
C GLY A 49 -10.16 -1.91 9.30
N PRO A 50 -11.25 -1.36 8.76
CA PRO A 50 -12.55 -2.03 8.78
C PRO A 50 -12.57 -3.25 7.85
N SER A 51 -13.02 -4.39 8.35
CA SER A 51 -13.22 -5.64 7.58
C SER A 51 -14.62 -5.74 6.95
N SER A 52 -15.45 -4.72 7.09
CA SER A 52 -16.74 -4.63 6.41
C SER A 52 -17.19 -3.19 6.22
N GLY A 53 -18.05 -2.96 5.23
CA GLY A 53 -18.47 -1.62 4.89
C GLY A 53 -19.70 -1.55 3.97
N LYS A 54 -19.98 -0.35 3.46
CA LYS A 54 -21.04 -0.08 2.49
C LYS A 54 -20.42 0.27 1.14
N PRO A 55 -21.06 -0.13 0.03
CA PRO A 55 -20.63 0.30 -1.29
C PRO A 55 -20.56 1.83 -1.39
N GLY A 56 -19.52 2.35 -2.06
CA GLY A 56 -19.31 3.78 -2.30
C GLY A 56 -18.85 4.58 -1.07
N THR A 57 -18.56 3.93 0.06
CA THR A 57 -17.99 4.58 1.24
C THR A 57 -16.48 4.44 1.23
N SER A 58 -15.77 5.53 1.51
CA SER A 58 -14.31 5.53 1.66
C SER A 58 -13.92 5.08 3.07
N TYR A 59 -12.96 4.17 3.16
CA TYR A 59 -12.43 3.61 4.39
C TYR A 59 -10.91 3.77 4.42
N THR A 60 -10.38 4.23 5.55
CA THR A 60 -8.95 4.38 5.77
C THR A 60 -8.37 3.09 6.35
N TYR A 61 -7.26 2.65 5.78
CA TYR A 61 -6.46 1.51 6.23
C TYR A 61 -5.05 1.99 6.59
N THR A 62 -4.48 1.38 7.63
CA THR A 62 -3.11 1.62 8.07
C THR A 62 -2.30 0.34 7.87
N PHE A 63 -1.15 0.48 7.25
CA PHE A 63 -0.21 -0.58 6.92
C PHE A 63 1.05 -0.36 7.76
N ILE A 64 1.36 -1.30 8.66
CA ILE A 64 2.43 -1.14 9.64
C ILE A 64 3.41 -2.30 9.49
N THR A 65 4.65 -2.02 9.12
CA THR A 65 5.73 -3.00 9.23
C THR A 65 6.49 -2.86 10.55
N GLY A 66 7.26 -3.88 10.91
CA GLY A 66 8.28 -3.79 11.95
C GLY A 66 9.42 -2.86 11.55
N LEU A 67 10.35 -2.63 12.48
CA LEU A 67 11.64 -2.04 12.13
C LEU A 67 12.38 -3.00 11.20
N ASP A 68 12.96 -2.46 10.15
CA ASP A 68 13.82 -3.22 9.27
C ASP A 68 15.07 -3.70 10.03
N PRO A 69 15.53 -4.96 9.85
CA PRO A 69 16.69 -5.48 10.57
C PRO A 69 17.98 -4.68 10.33
N ASP A 70 18.11 -4.08 9.14
CA ASP A 70 19.27 -3.30 8.72
C ASP A 70 19.08 -1.79 8.95
N GLY A 71 17.88 -1.39 9.40
CA GLY A 71 17.53 -0.01 9.72
C GLY A 71 17.12 0.81 8.51
N ASP A 72 16.79 0.14 7.40
CA ASP A 72 16.44 0.76 6.14
C ASP A 72 15.02 1.36 6.14
N ASP A 73 14.84 2.34 5.26
CA ASP A 73 13.52 2.87 4.93
C ASP A 73 12.76 1.90 4.01
N VAL A 74 11.43 1.92 4.11
CA VAL A 74 10.55 0.95 3.46
C VAL A 74 9.50 1.61 2.58
N SER A 75 9.14 0.93 1.50
CA SER A 75 8.09 1.31 0.56
C SER A 75 6.99 0.24 0.55
N TYR A 76 5.73 0.66 0.51
CA TYR A 76 4.56 -0.22 0.59
C TYR A 76 3.97 -0.45 -0.81
N TYR A 77 3.48 -1.66 -1.06
CA TYR A 77 2.70 -2.02 -2.24
C TYR A 77 1.37 -2.63 -1.82
N ILE A 78 0.27 -1.96 -2.16
CA ILE A 78 -1.07 -2.31 -1.71
C ILE A 78 -1.91 -2.69 -2.93
N GLU A 79 -2.60 -3.82 -2.82
CA GLU A 79 -3.66 -4.23 -3.74
C GLU A 79 -4.99 -4.25 -3.02
N TRP A 80 -6.01 -3.62 -3.60
CA TRP A 80 -7.32 -3.44 -2.96
C TRP A 80 -8.32 -4.56 -3.23
N GLY A 81 -7.91 -5.58 -4.00
CA GLY A 81 -8.73 -6.74 -4.34
C GLY A 81 -9.79 -6.50 -5.42
N ASP A 82 -9.83 -5.32 -6.05
CA ASP A 82 -10.75 -4.93 -7.12
C ASP A 82 -10.04 -4.61 -8.45
N ASN A 83 -8.83 -5.15 -8.61
CA ASN A 83 -7.87 -4.84 -9.69
C ASN A 83 -7.28 -3.42 -9.64
N THR A 84 -7.40 -2.73 -8.51
CA THR A 84 -6.66 -1.49 -8.25
C THR A 84 -5.52 -1.73 -7.24
N SER A 85 -4.46 -0.92 -7.37
CA SER A 85 -3.29 -0.97 -6.51
C SER A 85 -2.72 0.43 -6.28
N SER A 86 -2.04 0.65 -5.16
CA SER A 86 -1.30 1.89 -4.89
C SER A 86 -0.06 2.06 -5.76
N GLY A 87 0.47 0.96 -6.31
CA GLY A 87 1.86 0.91 -6.76
C GLY A 87 2.82 0.93 -5.56
N TRP A 88 4.11 1.10 -5.83
CA TRP A 88 5.07 1.34 -4.74
C TRP A 88 4.96 2.78 -4.25
N THR A 89 4.79 2.96 -2.95
CA THR A 89 4.83 4.28 -2.32
C THR A 89 6.24 4.87 -2.32
N GLY A 90 6.40 6.12 -1.87
CA GLY A 90 7.71 6.60 -1.44
C GLY A 90 8.27 5.79 -0.28
N PHE A 91 9.58 5.86 -0.09
CA PHE A 91 10.26 5.32 1.08
C PHE A 91 9.96 6.17 2.31
N ILE A 92 9.64 5.49 3.41
CA ILE A 92 9.41 6.09 4.72
C ILE A 92 10.16 5.27 5.78
N PRO A 93 10.47 5.85 6.96
CA PRO A 93 11.09 5.09 8.04
C PRO A 93 10.33 3.80 8.35
N SER A 94 11.08 2.72 8.52
CA SER A 94 10.51 1.44 8.97
C SER A 94 9.94 1.56 10.40
N GLY A 95 8.98 0.69 10.72
CA GLY A 95 8.26 0.72 11.99
C GLY A 95 7.02 1.64 12.04
N PRO A 96 6.40 1.76 13.24
CA PRO A 96 5.23 2.61 13.45
C PRO A 96 5.53 4.11 13.28
N PRO A 97 4.59 4.93 12.78
CA PRO A 97 3.16 4.66 12.63
C PRO A 97 2.75 3.96 11.33
N GLY A 98 3.70 3.65 10.43
CA GLY A 98 3.43 3.03 9.13
C GLY A 98 2.86 3.98 8.08
N TYR A 99 2.19 3.43 7.07
CA TYR A 99 1.58 4.14 5.96
C TYR A 99 0.05 4.04 6.02
N SER A 100 -0.68 5.14 5.77
CA SER A 100 -2.16 5.13 5.73
C SER A 100 -2.68 5.54 4.36
N GLU A 101 -3.66 4.80 3.85
CA GLU A 101 -4.34 5.11 2.59
C GLU A 101 -5.83 4.80 2.69
N SER A 102 -6.65 5.56 1.95
CA SER A 102 -8.11 5.34 1.93
C SER A 102 -8.57 4.77 0.60
N HIS A 103 -9.49 3.82 0.65
CA HIS A 103 -10.06 3.20 -0.53
C HIS A 103 -11.58 3.05 -0.42
N SER A 104 -12.25 2.96 -1.56
CA SER A 104 -13.70 2.76 -1.63
C SER A 104 -14.07 1.74 -2.69
N TRP A 105 -14.94 0.79 -2.34
CA TRP A 105 -15.48 -0.18 -3.29
C TRP A 105 -16.87 0.22 -3.75
N THR A 106 -17.07 0.41 -5.05
CA THR A 106 -18.37 0.80 -5.62
C THR A 106 -19.34 -0.36 -5.77
N LEU A 107 -18.81 -1.58 -5.96
CA LEU A 107 -19.60 -2.79 -6.13
C LEU A 107 -19.70 -3.57 -4.82
N LYS A 108 -20.78 -4.33 -4.68
CA LYS A 108 -20.91 -5.31 -3.60
C LYS A 108 -19.97 -6.48 -3.89
N GLY A 109 -19.33 -7.01 -2.85
CA GLY A 109 -18.36 -8.08 -3.03
C GLY A 109 -17.63 -8.43 -1.74
N THR A 110 -16.74 -9.40 -1.85
CA THR A 110 -15.70 -9.66 -0.86
C THR A 110 -14.38 -9.38 -1.55
N TYR A 111 -13.58 -8.53 -0.94
CA TYR A 111 -12.32 -8.04 -1.47
C TYR A 111 -11.21 -8.44 -0.51
N THR A 112 -10.07 -8.89 -1.04
CA THR A 112 -8.89 -9.21 -0.24
C THR A 112 -7.87 -8.10 -0.49
N ILE A 113 -7.65 -7.27 0.53
CA ILE A 113 -6.55 -6.31 0.53
C ILE A 113 -5.27 -7.10 0.73
N ARG A 114 -4.26 -6.87 -0.11
CA ARG A 114 -2.93 -7.44 0.05
C ARG A 114 -1.91 -6.33 0.18
N CYS A 115 -0.94 -6.49 1.07
CA CYS A 115 0.15 -5.53 1.24
C CYS A 115 1.48 -6.25 1.38
N LYS A 116 2.52 -5.75 0.72
CA LYS A 116 3.92 -6.12 0.99
C LYS A 116 4.77 -4.87 1.11
N VAL A 117 5.92 -5.00 1.75
CA VAL A 117 6.92 -3.92 1.88
C VAL A 117 8.21 -4.32 1.20
N LYS A 118 8.98 -3.32 0.77
CA LYS A 118 10.36 -3.49 0.31
C LYS A 118 11.29 -2.46 0.94
N ASP A 119 12.55 -2.80 1.10
CA ASP A 119 13.62 -1.87 1.51
C ASP A 119 14.23 -1.10 0.32
N GLU A 120 15.17 -0.21 0.63
CA GLU A 120 15.90 0.63 -0.36
C GLU A 120 16.78 -0.19 -1.31
N PHE A 121 17.21 -1.38 -0.89
CA PHE A 121 18.05 -2.31 -1.66
C PHE A 121 17.23 -3.34 -2.46
N GLY A 122 15.90 -3.31 -2.33
CA GLY A 122 14.94 -4.08 -3.09
C GLY A 122 14.59 -5.46 -2.51
N ALA A 123 14.95 -5.82 -1.27
CA ALA A 123 14.39 -7.03 -0.69
C ALA A 123 12.95 -6.78 -0.24
N GLU A 124 12.10 -7.79 -0.44
CA GLU A 124 10.65 -7.68 -0.25
C GLU A 124 10.19 -8.62 0.87
N SER A 125 9.20 -8.18 1.63
CA SER A 125 8.50 -9.01 2.61
C SER A 125 7.53 -9.98 1.96
N ASP A 126 7.05 -10.95 2.76
CA ASP A 126 5.83 -11.69 2.42
C ASP A 126 4.60 -10.76 2.35
N TRP A 127 3.53 -11.28 1.73
CA TRP A 127 2.25 -10.58 1.63
C TRP A 127 1.44 -10.72 2.92
N ALA A 128 0.93 -9.60 3.42
CA ALA A 128 -0.14 -9.52 4.39
C ALA A 128 -1.50 -9.48 3.68
N GLU A 129 -2.54 -10.06 4.29
CA GLU A 129 -3.88 -10.10 3.70
C GLU A 129 -4.96 -9.68 4.70
N LEU A 130 -5.93 -8.89 4.26
CA LEU A 130 -7.13 -8.53 5.01
C LEU A 130 -8.37 -8.67 4.13
N THR A 131 -9.31 -9.51 4.55
CA THR A 131 -10.59 -9.69 3.84
C THR A 131 -11.61 -8.64 4.28
N VAL A 132 -12.16 -7.91 3.31
CA VAL A 132 -13.19 -6.88 3.49
C VAL A 132 -14.49 -7.29 2.82
N LYS A 133 -15.59 -7.22 3.57
CA LYS A 133 -16.94 -7.57 3.09
C LYS A 133 -17.78 -6.32 2.82
N ILE A 134 -18.18 -6.13 1.56
CA ILE A 134 -19.04 -5.04 1.11
C ILE A 134 -20.40 -5.62 0.69
N PRO A 135 -21.34 -5.85 1.63
CA PRO A 135 -22.67 -6.34 1.31
C PRO A 135 -23.47 -5.32 0.50
N ARG A 136 -24.52 -5.82 -0.18
CA ARG A 136 -25.50 -4.95 -0.86
C ARG A 136 -26.12 -3.99 0.15
N ASP A 137 -26.07 -2.69 -0.13
CA ASP A 137 -26.86 -1.73 0.63
C ASP A 137 -28.36 -2.05 0.40
N LYS A 138 -29.03 -2.50 1.45
CA LYS A 138 -30.49 -2.64 1.48
C LYS A 138 -31.10 -1.28 1.81
N SER A 139 -30.74 -0.22 1.09
CA SER A 139 -31.47 1.05 1.11
C SER A 139 -32.83 0.89 0.40
N ILE A 140 -33.61 -0.08 0.89
CA ILE A 140 -35.06 -0.21 0.70
C ILE A 140 -35.76 1.08 1.20
N ASN A 141 -35.10 1.83 2.09
CA ASN A 141 -35.57 3.11 2.60
C ASN A 141 -35.69 4.19 1.53
N ASN A 142 -34.89 4.22 0.46
CA ASN A 142 -34.99 5.31 -0.53
C ASN A 142 -36.22 5.18 -1.45
N ILE A 143 -36.72 3.96 -1.68
CA ILE A 143 -37.98 3.77 -2.41
C ILE A 143 -39.16 4.03 -1.46
N ILE A 144 -39.14 3.48 -0.25
CA ILE A 144 -40.22 3.68 0.73
C ILE A 144 -40.35 5.15 1.14
N LEU A 145 -39.24 5.88 1.35
CA LEU A 145 -39.23 7.31 1.66
C LEU A 145 -39.84 8.14 0.52
N ARG A 146 -39.44 7.87 -0.73
CA ARG A 146 -40.04 8.54 -1.91
C ARG A 146 -41.53 8.24 -2.06
N PHE A 147 -41.96 7.03 -1.72
CA PHE A 147 -43.39 6.70 -1.68
C PHE A 147 -44.09 7.46 -0.55
N TYR A 148 -43.52 7.53 0.65
CA TYR A 148 -44.09 8.24 1.78
C TYR A 148 -44.25 9.75 1.52
N GLU A 149 -43.23 10.39 0.95
CA GLU A 149 -43.29 11.80 0.52
C GLU A 149 -44.40 12.04 -0.53
N LYS A 150 -44.52 11.13 -1.50
CA LYS A 150 -45.58 11.21 -2.53
C LYS A 150 -46.98 10.99 -1.94
N TYR A 151 -47.13 10.07 -0.99
CA TYR A 151 -48.40 9.84 -0.30
C TYR A 151 -48.79 11.01 0.60
N GLN A 152 -47.82 11.67 1.23
CA GLN A 152 -48.07 12.86 2.05
C GLN A 152 -48.64 14.02 1.20
N LEU A 153 -48.04 14.29 0.04
CA LEU A 153 -48.55 15.29 -0.91
C LEU A 153 -49.94 14.91 -1.47
N LEU A 154 -50.18 13.62 -1.70
CA LEU A 154 -51.48 13.14 -2.16
C LEU A 154 -52.57 13.35 -1.10
N TYR A 155 -52.26 13.12 0.18
CA TYR A 155 -53.20 13.35 1.28
C TYR A 155 -53.53 14.84 1.42
N GLU A 156 -52.53 15.73 1.33
CA GLU A 156 -52.74 17.17 1.38
C GLU A 156 -53.61 17.67 0.22
N LEU A 157 -53.40 17.17 -1.00
CA LEU A 157 -54.25 17.48 -2.15
C LEU A 157 -55.68 16.95 -1.97
N LEU A 158 -55.84 15.76 -1.39
CA LEU A 158 -57.17 15.21 -1.11
C LEU A 158 -57.91 16.05 -0.07
N GLN A 159 -57.26 16.45 1.02
CA GLN A 159 -57.84 17.37 2.02
C GLN A 159 -58.26 18.68 1.36
N LEU A 160 -57.41 19.25 0.50
CA LEU A 160 -57.70 20.50 -0.20
C LEU A 160 -58.89 20.37 -1.17
N ILE A 161 -59.03 19.23 -1.85
CA ILE A 161 -60.18 18.93 -2.73
C ILE A 161 -61.45 18.72 -1.90
N PHE A 162 -61.40 18.02 -0.77
CA PHE A 162 -62.55 17.83 0.12
C PHE A 162 -63.03 19.16 0.72
N ASP A 163 -62.10 20.03 1.13
CA ASP A 163 -62.42 21.37 1.63
C ASP A 163 -63.01 22.30 0.55
N GLN A 164 -62.57 22.15 -0.71
CA GLN A 164 -63.03 22.99 -1.83
C GLN A 164 -64.38 22.54 -2.42
N PHE A 165 -64.71 21.24 -2.36
CA PHE A 165 -65.91 20.67 -2.97
C PHE A 165 -66.98 20.18 -1.98
N GLY A 166 -66.74 20.26 -0.67
CA GLY A 166 -67.76 20.16 0.37
C GLY A 166 -68.58 18.86 0.34
N PHE A 167 -68.01 17.80 0.92
CA PHE A 167 -68.76 16.66 1.45
C PHE A 167 -68.59 16.60 2.97
#